data_AF-A0A959H811-F1
#
_entry.id   AF-A0A959H811-F1
#
_cell.length_a   1.000
_cell.length_b   1.000
_cell.length_c   1.000
_cell.angle_alpha   90.00
_cell.angle_beta   90.00
_cell.angle_gamma   90.00
#
_symmetry.space_group_name_H-M   'P 1'
#
loop_
_entity.id
_entity.type
_entity.pdbx_description
1 polymer ?
#
loop_
_entity_poly.entity_id
_entity_poly.type
_entity_poly.pdbx_seq_one_letter_code
_entity_poly.pdbx_strand_id
1 'polypeptide(L)'
;MHRIRRQILDLELPREQGAAGLARRAGRLFQEKVLPELDKVFTKMAPEGQILRIRRLEVDLERLSETRFEEEFVNSCIRQIIRQMSEAAFEAAPEAAPAGVETLSAEENILAIFLHFAERGVLPWHAQGLPLAVVEKQLMELAAAQPGLIRRALAGKAPSWDIPVFQRLAWQFSLPFAEKMIETARELPAGTVAEVLKIWRGQSARELPPAQSAAVLKALARAGTATAFRLPPDPVRITAWLAEQGLSAPAHRKATPSAPEAAAGRPAGQQLPAASQQDDGRKQPEPAVVPSRAEARSRRMPTEEEGIPVENAGLALLAPYLPAFFDELNLSFQEAGPAD
;
A
#
# COMPACT_ATOMS: atom_id res chain seq x y z
N MET A 1 0.81 -17.17 16.55
CA MET A 1 1.98 -16.70 15.77
C MET A 1 2.24 -15.24 16.12
N HIS A 2 3.42 -14.92 16.64
CA HIS A 2 3.82 -13.53 16.92
C HIS A 2 4.73 -13.03 15.78
N ARG A 3 4.74 -11.71 15.53
CA ARG A 3 5.63 -11.07 14.55
C ARG A 3 6.35 -9.90 15.22
N ILE A 4 7.67 -9.91 15.20
CA ILE A 4 8.52 -8.84 15.75
C ILE A 4 9.23 -8.17 14.58
N ARG A 5 9.04 -6.86 14.40
CA ARG A 5 9.63 -6.11 13.28
C ARG A 5 11.13 -5.93 13.43
N ARG A 6 11.54 -5.47 14.61
CA ARG A 6 12.92 -5.11 14.91
C ARG A 6 13.17 -5.40 16.37
N GLN A 7 14.31 -6.00 16.62
CA GLN A 7 14.83 -6.21 17.96
C GLN A 7 16.18 -5.50 18.05
N ILE A 8 16.39 -4.77 19.14
CA ILE A 8 17.66 -4.13 19.46
C ILE A 8 18.06 -4.63 20.84
N LEU A 9 19.30 -5.10 20.97
CA LEU A 9 19.90 -5.40 22.26
C LEU A 9 21.03 -4.40 22.47
N ASP A 10 20.88 -3.57 23.49
CA ASP A 10 21.91 -2.64 23.93
C ASP A 10 22.57 -3.17 25.20
N LEU A 11 23.90 -3.17 25.23
CA LEU A 11 24.70 -3.70 26.33
C LEU A 11 25.78 -2.69 26.69
N GLU A 12 25.65 -2.07 27.86
CA GLU A 12 26.69 -1.21 28.42
C GLU A 12 27.75 -2.06 29.12
N LEU A 13 29.01 -1.86 28.72
CA LEU A 13 30.13 -2.66 29.22
C LEU A 13 31.20 -1.77 29.87
N PRO A 14 31.80 -2.21 30.99
CA PRO A 14 32.86 -1.45 31.64
C PRO A 14 34.17 -1.43 30.84
N ARG A 15 34.32 -2.33 29.85
CA ARG A 15 35.52 -2.47 29.02
C ARG A 15 35.16 -2.90 27.60
N GLU A 16 35.93 -2.42 26.62
CA GLU A 16 35.79 -2.77 25.20
C GLU A 16 36.32 -4.18 24.89
N GLN A 17 37.34 -4.64 25.63
CA GLN A 17 37.89 -5.98 25.47
C GLN A 17 36.83 -7.04 25.75
N GLY A 18 36.54 -7.87 24.74
CA GLY A 18 35.54 -8.93 24.82
C GLY A 18 34.11 -8.50 24.49
N ALA A 19 33.85 -7.20 24.23
CA ALA A 19 32.52 -6.68 23.93
C ALA A 19 31.85 -7.38 22.75
N ALA A 20 32.57 -7.54 21.64
CA ALA A 20 32.06 -8.25 20.46
C ALA A 20 31.74 -9.72 20.74
N GLY A 21 32.51 -10.37 21.63
CA GLY A 21 32.26 -11.75 22.04
C GLY A 21 30.98 -11.88 22.87
N LEU A 22 30.80 -10.97 23.83
CA LEU A 22 29.62 -10.92 24.68
C LEU A 22 28.35 -10.58 23.87
N ALA A 23 28.42 -9.61 22.96
CA ALA A 23 27.31 -9.24 22.08
C ALA A 23 26.83 -10.43 21.23
N ARG A 24 27.76 -11.17 20.59
CA ARG A 24 27.40 -12.40 19.85
C ARG A 24 26.79 -13.46 20.75
N ARG A 25 27.29 -13.61 21.96
CA ARG A 25 26.77 -14.58 22.93
C ARG A 25 25.36 -14.21 23.40
N ALA A 26 25.13 -12.94 23.70
CA ALA A 26 23.82 -12.43 24.09
C ALA A 26 22.79 -12.56 22.95
N GLY A 27 23.20 -12.27 21.70
CA GLY A 27 22.36 -12.51 20.52
C GLY A 27 21.95 -13.99 20.39
N ARG A 28 22.89 -14.92 20.57
CA ARG A 28 22.60 -16.36 20.57
C ARG A 28 21.65 -16.76 21.69
N LEU A 29 21.93 -16.36 22.93
CA LEU A 29 21.07 -16.66 24.08
C LEU A 29 19.65 -16.13 23.89
N PHE A 30 19.51 -14.95 23.30
CA PHE A 30 18.20 -14.39 23.02
C PHE A 30 17.42 -15.27 22.04
N GLN A 31 18.06 -15.68 20.93
CA GLN A 31 17.42 -16.51 19.91
C GLN A 31 17.12 -17.93 20.40
N GLU A 32 18.05 -18.54 21.13
CA GLU A 32 17.98 -19.96 21.52
C GLU A 32 17.20 -20.19 22.82
N LYS A 33 17.18 -19.23 23.75
CA LYS A 33 16.59 -19.40 25.08
C LYS A 33 15.46 -18.42 25.37
N VAL A 34 15.63 -17.14 25.04
CA VAL A 34 14.61 -16.12 25.37
C VAL A 34 13.39 -16.22 24.45
N LEU A 35 13.58 -16.23 23.12
CA LEU A 35 12.48 -16.28 22.16
C LEU A 35 11.53 -17.48 22.34
N PRO A 36 12.02 -18.71 22.55
CA PRO A 36 11.13 -19.85 22.78
C PRO A 36 10.26 -19.71 24.03
N GLU A 37 10.79 -19.12 25.11
CA GLU A 37 9.99 -18.86 26.31
C GLU A 37 8.99 -17.72 26.10
N LEU A 38 9.38 -16.69 25.36
CA LEU A 38 8.47 -15.60 24.99
C LEU A 38 7.31 -16.07 24.12
N ASP A 39 7.53 -17.00 23.19
CA ASP A 39 6.43 -17.54 22.37
C ASP A 39 5.35 -18.21 23.23
N LYS A 40 5.75 -18.94 24.29
CA LYS A 40 4.83 -19.53 25.27
C LYS A 40 4.06 -18.45 26.03
N VAL A 41 4.73 -17.37 26.41
CA VAL A 41 4.10 -16.23 27.12
C VAL A 41 3.12 -15.51 26.20
N PHE A 42 3.53 -15.12 25.00
CA PHE A 42 2.68 -14.38 24.06
C PHE A 42 1.44 -15.17 23.65
N THR A 43 1.57 -16.49 23.47
CA THR A 43 0.43 -17.37 23.19
C THR A 43 -0.60 -17.39 24.32
N LYS A 44 -0.16 -17.25 25.58
CA LYS A 44 -1.08 -17.17 26.74
C LYS A 44 -1.75 -15.81 26.87
N MET A 45 -1.09 -14.74 26.43
CA MET A 45 -1.56 -13.37 26.61
C MET A 45 -2.53 -12.89 25.53
N ALA A 46 -2.39 -13.40 24.30
CA ALA A 46 -3.32 -13.14 23.20
C ALA A 46 -4.11 -14.43 22.89
N PRO A 47 -5.24 -14.69 23.58
CA PRO A 47 -6.07 -15.85 23.28
C PRO A 47 -6.66 -15.76 21.87
N GLU A 48 -7.19 -16.88 21.37
CA GLU A 48 -7.72 -16.97 20.00
C GLU A 48 -8.72 -15.84 19.70
N GLY A 49 -8.53 -15.18 18.55
CA GLY A 49 -9.37 -14.07 18.08
C GLY A 49 -8.95 -12.68 18.54
N GLN A 50 -7.92 -12.56 19.39
CA GLN A 50 -7.36 -11.27 19.80
C GLN A 50 -5.95 -11.05 19.26
N ILE A 51 -5.67 -9.82 18.85
CA ILE A 51 -4.38 -9.38 18.33
C ILE A 51 -3.90 -8.25 19.24
N LEU A 52 -2.82 -8.50 19.97
CA LEU A 52 -2.10 -7.49 20.72
C LEU A 52 -1.04 -6.85 19.82
N ARG A 53 -1.21 -5.55 19.52
CA ARG A 53 -0.25 -4.76 18.76
C ARG A 53 0.48 -3.80 19.69
N ILE A 54 1.78 -4.01 19.81
CA ILE A 54 2.65 -3.19 20.65
C ILE A 54 3.59 -2.42 19.73
N ARG A 55 3.57 -1.09 19.83
CA ARG A 55 4.40 -0.22 18.99
C ARG A 55 5.88 -0.33 19.35
N ARG A 56 6.20 -0.31 20.65
CA ARG A 56 7.55 -0.37 21.19
C ARG A 56 7.50 -1.02 22.58
N LEU A 57 8.41 -1.95 22.83
CA LEU A 57 8.61 -2.57 24.14
C LEU A 57 10.07 -2.35 24.52
N GLU A 58 10.31 -1.64 25.61
CA GLU A 58 11.66 -1.31 26.08
C GLU A 58 11.89 -1.92 27.44
N VAL A 59 12.84 -2.86 27.52
CA VAL A 59 13.10 -3.64 28.71
C VAL A 59 14.49 -3.33 29.23
N ASP A 60 14.55 -2.85 30.48
CA ASP A 60 15.79 -2.72 31.22
C ASP A 60 16.09 -4.04 31.95
N LEU A 61 17.28 -4.59 31.71
CA LEU A 61 17.76 -5.84 32.30
C LEU A 61 18.57 -5.61 33.57
N GLU A 62 18.74 -4.36 33.99
CA GLU A 62 19.57 -3.94 35.11
C GLU A 62 21.03 -4.43 34.96
N ARG A 63 21.78 -4.45 36.07
CA ARG A 63 23.17 -4.88 36.08
C ARG A 63 23.27 -6.41 36.11
N LEU A 64 23.86 -6.97 35.07
CA LEU A 64 24.11 -8.41 34.96
C LEU A 64 25.58 -8.73 35.31
N SER A 65 25.80 -9.82 36.04
CA SER A 65 27.13 -10.31 36.37
C SER A 65 27.80 -10.97 35.16
N GLU A 66 29.09 -10.70 34.92
CA GLU A 66 29.86 -11.40 33.88
C GLU A 66 29.99 -12.91 34.15
N THR A 67 30.05 -13.32 35.42
CA THR A 67 30.30 -14.73 35.81
C THR A 67 29.07 -15.62 35.66
N ARG A 68 27.87 -15.04 35.75
CA ARG A 68 26.58 -15.74 35.61
C ARG A 68 25.73 -15.15 34.49
N PHE A 69 26.39 -14.52 33.51
CA PHE A 69 25.73 -13.72 32.49
C PHE A 69 24.62 -14.48 31.78
N GLU A 70 24.86 -15.73 31.37
CA GLU A 70 23.86 -16.45 30.57
C GLU A 70 22.55 -16.70 31.32
N GLU A 71 22.66 -17.11 32.58
CA GLU A 71 21.51 -17.40 33.43
C GLU A 71 20.78 -16.12 33.83
N GLU A 72 21.52 -15.10 34.29
CA GLU A 72 20.95 -13.82 34.69
C GLU A 72 20.30 -13.10 33.49
N PHE A 73 20.95 -13.08 32.32
CA PHE A 73 20.41 -12.46 31.11
C PHE A 73 19.07 -13.07 30.70
N VAL A 74 18.99 -14.41 30.62
CA VAL A 74 17.76 -15.09 30.20
C VAL A 74 16.65 -14.88 31.22
N ASN A 75 16.95 -15.06 32.51
CA ASN A 75 15.96 -14.90 33.58
C ASN A 75 15.45 -13.46 33.69
N SER A 76 16.34 -12.47 33.57
CA SER A 76 15.96 -11.05 33.58
C SER A 76 15.12 -10.69 32.36
N CYS A 77 15.50 -11.13 31.14
CA CYS A 77 14.72 -10.87 29.94
C CYS A 77 13.29 -11.37 30.08
N ILE A 78 13.13 -12.65 30.42
CA ILE A 78 11.81 -13.28 30.53
C ILE A 78 10.97 -12.59 31.61
N ARG A 79 11.55 -12.38 32.80
CA ARG A 79 10.84 -11.74 33.92
C ARG A 79 10.38 -10.34 33.58
N GLN A 80 11.26 -9.53 33.00
CA GLN A 80 10.98 -8.13 32.70
C GLN A 80 9.98 -7.98 31.55
N ILE A 81 10.10 -8.80 30.51
CA ILE A 81 9.13 -8.82 29.40
C ILE A 81 7.76 -9.25 29.92
N ILE A 82 7.67 -10.31 30.73
CA ILE A 82 6.39 -10.74 31.34
C ILE A 82 5.80 -9.60 32.16
N ARG A 83 6.60 -8.94 33.02
CA ARG A 83 6.13 -7.83 33.86
C ARG A 83 5.52 -6.70 33.02
N GLN A 84 6.28 -6.17 32.06
CA GLN A 84 5.81 -5.06 31.24
C GLN A 84 4.62 -5.45 30.36
N MET A 85 4.60 -6.68 29.86
CA MET A 85 3.49 -7.20 29.08
C MET A 85 2.23 -7.34 29.94
N SER A 86 2.36 -7.82 31.19
CA SER A 86 1.23 -7.92 32.11
C SER A 86 0.71 -6.55 32.50
N GLU A 87 1.58 -5.58 32.80
CA GLU A 87 1.19 -4.19 33.04
C GLU A 87 0.45 -3.61 31.81
N ALA A 88 1.02 -3.77 30.62
CA ALA A 88 0.43 -3.35 29.35
C ALA A 88 -0.93 -4.00 29.04
N ALA A 89 -1.10 -5.29 29.35
CA ALA A 89 -2.30 -6.05 29.03
C ALA A 89 -3.43 -5.83 30.07
N PHE A 90 -3.09 -5.61 31.34
CA PHE A 90 -4.07 -5.39 32.41
C PHE A 90 -4.49 -3.92 32.54
N GLU A 91 -3.63 -2.96 32.16
CA GLU A 91 -4.01 -1.54 32.10
C GLU A 91 -4.77 -1.17 30.82
N ALA A 92 -4.92 -2.11 29.88
CA ALA A 92 -5.75 -1.97 28.68
C ALA A 92 -7.27 -1.99 28.96
N ALA A 93 -7.71 -1.40 30.07
CA ALA A 93 -9.01 -0.74 30.09
C ALA A 93 -8.96 0.38 29.03
N PRO A 94 -10.00 0.56 28.19
CA PRO A 94 -9.94 1.39 26.98
C PRO A 94 -9.58 2.87 27.21
N GLU A 95 -9.62 3.36 28.45
CA GLU A 95 -9.27 4.74 28.81
C GLU A 95 -7.87 4.91 29.44
N ALA A 96 -7.17 3.83 29.80
CA ALA A 96 -5.91 3.90 30.56
C ALA A 96 -4.77 3.05 29.98
N ALA A 97 -4.93 2.51 28.76
CA ALA A 97 -3.88 1.71 28.13
C ALA A 97 -2.57 2.54 28.00
N PRO A 98 -1.41 2.00 28.41
CA PRO A 98 -0.14 2.67 28.22
C PRO A 98 0.07 2.97 26.73
N ALA A 99 0.65 4.15 26.45
CA ALA A 99 0.79 4.69 25.10
C ALA A 99 1.49 3.69 24.17
N GLY A 100 0.72 3.04 23.29
CA GLY A 100 1.25 2.19 22.21
C GLY A 100 0.88 0.71 22.26
N VAL A 101 -0.02 0.29 23.16
CA VAL A 101 -0.60 -1.07 23.16
C VAL A 101 -2.04 -0.99 22.65
N GLU A 102 -2.32 -1.67 21.55
CA GLU A 102 -3.64 -1.74 20.91
C GLU A 102 -4.11 -3.19 20.91
N THR A 103 -5.28 -3.47 21.49
CA THR A 103 -5.97 -4.76 21.35
C THR A 103 -6.95 -4.66 20.21
N LEU A 104 -6.81 -5.54 19.22
CA LEU A 104 -7.67 -5.59 18.04
C LEU A 104 -8.31 -6.96 17.91
N SER A 105 -9.55 -7.01 17.46
CA SER A 105 -10.13 -8.25 16.95
C SER A 105 -9.51 -8.63 15.60
N ALA A 106 -9.74 -9.86 15.15
CA ALA A 106 -9.34 -10.28 13.80
C ALA A 106 -9.96 -9.39 12.70
N GLU A 107 -11.23 -9.02 12.88
CA GLU A 107 -12.00 -8.15 11.99
C GLU A 107 -11.44 -6.72 11.94
N GLU A 108 -11.09 -6.16 13.10
CA GLU A 108 -10.48 -4.83 13.17
C GLU A 108 -9.09 -4.82 12.53
N ASN A 109 -8.31 -5.89 12.73
CA ASN A 109 -6.99 -6.01 12.14
C ASN A 109 -7.05 -6.14 10.61
N ILE A 110 -7.95 -6.95 10.04
CA ILE A 110 -8.05 -7.07 8.58
C ILE A 110 -8.51 -5.76 7.94
N LEU A 111 -9.41 -5.03 8.59
CA LEU A 111 -9.79 -3.69 8.17
C LEU A 111 -8.62 -2.71 8.24
N ALA A 112 -7.84 -2.74 9.32
CA ALA A 112 -6.67 -1.88 9.45
C ALA A 112 -5.62 -2.15 8.36
N ILE A 113 -5.41 -3.42 8.00
CA ILE A 113 -4.54 -3.82 6.88
C ILE A 113 -5.05 -3.22 5.57
N PHE A 114 -6.35 -3.35 5.29
CA PHE A 114 -6.96 -2.79 4.10
C PHE A 114 -6.88 -1.27 4.03
N LEU A 115 -7.17 -0.56 5.13
CA LEU A 115 -7.06 0.90 5.16
C LEU A 115 -5.62 1.36 4.89
N HIS A 116 -4.65 0.71 5.51
CA HIS A 116 -3.23 1.01 5.29
C HIS A 116 -2.85 0.81 3.82
N PHE A 117 -3.28 -0.30 3.23
CA PHE A 117 -3.03 -0.61 1.83
C PHE A 117 -3.74 0.36 0.89
N ALA A 118 -5.02 0.65 1.14
CA ALA A 118 -5.82 1.57 0.36
C ALA A 118 -5.18 2.97 0.34
N GLU A 119 -4.65 3.45 1.46
CA GLU A 119 -4.03 4.77 1.59
C GLU A 119 -2.59 4.82 1.04
N ARG A 120 -1.76 3.82 1.37
CA ARG A 120 -0.31 3.85 1.07
C ARG A 120 0.09 3.05 -0.17
N GLY A 121 -0.76 2.14 -0.63
CA GLY A 121 -0.49 1.26 -1.77
C GLY A 121 0.43 0.07 -1.47
N VAL A 122 0.88 -0.08 -0.22
CA VAL A 122 1.73 -1.17 0.25
C VAL A 122 1.09 -1.82 1.46
N LEU A 123 1.31 -3.12 1.65
CA LEU A 123 0.85 -3.82 2.85
C LEU A 123 1.70 -3.40 4.05
N PRO A 124 1.11 -3.29 5.26
CA PRO A 124 1.91 -3.04 6.45
C PRO A 124 2.86 -4.21 6.71
N TRP A 125 4.01 -3.93 7.34
CA TRP A 125 5.07 -4.94 7.56
C TRP A 125 4.56 -6.25 8.19
N HIS A 126 3.62 -6.16 9.13
CA HIS A 126 3.06 -7.32 9.83
C HIS A 126 2.11 -8.15 8.97
N ALA A 127 1.69 -7.64 7.81
CA ALA A 127 0.85 -8.34 6.82
C ALA A 127 1.60 -8.61 5.51
N GLN A 128 2.93 -8.45 5.48
CA GLN A 128 3.73 -8.85 4.33
C GLN A 128 3.49 -10.33 4.02
N GLY A 129 3.31 -10.63 2.73
CA GLY A 129 2.98 -11.95 2.20
C GLY A 129 1.49 -12.31 2.24
N LEU A 130 0.62 -11.48 2.83
CA LEU A 130 -0.83 -11.72 2.81
C LEU A 130 -1.40 -11.41 1.42
N PRO A 131 -2.00 -12.36 0.69
CA PRO A 131 -2.58 -12.09 -0.61
C PRO A 131 -3.79 -11.16 -0.50
N LEU A 132 -3.91 -10.18 -1.40
CA LEU A 132 -5.05 -9.26 -1.42
C LEU A 132 -6.39 -9.99 -1.59
N ALA A 133 -6.41 -11.12 -2.30
CA ALA A 133 -7.61 -11.96 -2.42
C ALA A 133 -8.11 -12.49 -1.06
N VAL A 134 -7.21 -12.74 -0.11
CA VAL A 134 -7.59 -13.15 1.26
C VAL A 134 -8.17 -11.97 2.02
N VAL A 135 -7.56 -10.78 1.88
CA VAL A 135 -8.08 -9.52 2.46
C VAL A 135 -9.48 -9.23 1.93
N GLU A 136 -9.66 -9.34 0.62
CA GLU A 136 -10.94 -9.15 -0.06
C GLU A 136 -12.01 -10.09 0.49
N LYS A 137 -11.73 -11.39 0.53
CA LYS A 137 -12.67 -12.41 1.02
C LYS A 137 -13.12 -12.11 2.47
N GLN A 138 -12.16 -11.87 3.37
CA GLN A 138 -12.46 -11.62 4.77
C GLN A 138 -13.26 -10.33 4.97
N LEU A 139 -12.97 -9.28 4.19
CA LEU A 139 -13.74 -8.03 4.25
C LEU A 139 -15.14 -8.17 3.66
N MET A 140 -15.34 -9.02 2.65
CA MET A 140 -16.67 -9.33 2.13
C MET A 140 -17.52 -10.06 3.17
N GLU A 141 -16.93 -11.06 3.84
CA GLU A 141 -17.57 -11.77 4.96
C GLU A 141 -17.89 -10.79 6.10
N LEU A 142 -16.95 -9.90 6.43
CA LEU A 142 -17.13 -8.86 7.44
C LEU A 142 -18.22 -7.85 7.07
N ALA A 143 -18.29 -7.41 5.81
CA ALA A 143 -19.33 -6.51 5.35
C ALA A 143 -20.73 -7.16 5.36
N ALA A 144 -20.81 -8.49 5.24
CA ALA A 144 -22.06 -9.24 5.38
C ALA A 144 -22.45 -9.43 6.86
N ALA A 145 -21.49 -9.79 7.72
CA ALA A 145 -21.75 -10.10 9.13
C ALA A 145 -21.88 -8.85 10.01
N GLN A 146 -21.03 -7.84 9.79
CA GLN A 146 -20.93 -6.64 10.64
C GLN A 146 -20.69 -5.36 9.80
N PRO A 147 -21.66 -4.97 8.94
CA PRO A 147 -21.52 -3.78 8.07
C PRO A 147 -21.25 -2.49 8.84
N GLY A 148 -21.70 -2.40 10.09
CA GLY A 148 -21.48 -1.23 10.95
C GLY A 148 -20.00 -0.95 11.25
N LEU A 149 -19.14 -1.98 11.25
CA LEU A 149 -17.71 -1.83 11.49
C LEU A 149 -17.02 -1.20 10.26
N ILE A 150 -17.30 -1.74 9.07
CA ILE A 150 -16.84 -1.18 7.77
C ILE A 150 -17.32 0.26 7.61
N ARG A 151 -18.61 0.51 7.87
CA ARG A 151 -19.21 1.84 7.78
C ARG A 151 -18.48 2.84 8.68
N ARG A 152 -18.30 2.52 9.97
CA ARG A 152 -17.64 3.42 10.92
C ARG A 152 -16.23 3.79 10.48
N ALA A 153 -15.49 2.81 9.95
CA ALA A 153 -14.12 3.00 9.51
C ALA A 153 -14.00 3.81 8.20
N LEU A 154 -14.92 3.59 7.27
CA LEU A 154 -14.87 4.21 5.94
C LEU A 154 -15.65 5.52 5.83
N ALA A 155 -16.70 5.74 6.64
CA ALA A 155 -17.57 6.91 6.49
C ALA A 155 -16.83 8.25 6.60
N GLY A 156 -15.82 8.35 7.47
CA GLY A 156 -14.99 9.54 7.62
C GLY A 156 -13.78 9.60 6.67
N LYS A 157 -13.31 8.46 6.16
CA LYS A 157 -12.08 8.37 5.36
C LYS A 157 -12.34 8.34 3.85
N ALA A 158 -13.31 7.56 3.40
CA ALA A 158 -13.58 7.38 1.98
C ALA A 158 -13.86 8.70 1.22
N PRO A 159 -14.58 9.70 1.79
CA PRO A 159 -14.80 10.98 1.10
C PRO A 159 -13.52 11.81 0.90
N SER A 160 -12.56 11.69 1.81
CA SER A 160 -11.29 12.43 1.78
C SER A 160 -10.22 11.74 0.94
N TRP A 161 -10.44 10.51 0.50
CA TRP A 161 -9.51 9.80 -0.35
C TRP A 161 -9.36 10.44 -1.75
N ASP A 162 -8.13 10.40 -2.24
CA ASP A 162 -7.76 10.86 -3.57
C ASP A 162 -7.94 9.79 -4.64
N ILE A 163 -7.84 10.20 -5.91
CA ILE A 163 -8.04 9.30 -7.05
C ILE A 163 -7.11 8.06 -7.04
N PRO A 164 -5.85 8.10 -6.55
CA PRO A 164 -5.00 6.91 -6.52
C PRO A 164 -5.53 5.81 -5.59
N VAL A 165 -6.25 6.16 -4.52
CA VAL A 165 -6.86 5.17 -3.62
C VAL A 165 -7.93 4.40 -4.37
N PHE A 166 -8.82 5.10 -5.08
CA PHE A 166 -9.87 4.47 -5.88
C PHE A 166 -9.33 3.71 -7.10
N GLN A 167 -8.22 4.16 -7.68
CA GLN A 167 -7.51 3.41 -8.71
C GLN A 167 -7.00 2.08 -8.18
N ARG A 168 -6.42 2.05 -6.97
CA ARG A 168 -6.03 0.80 -6.32
C ARG A 168 -7.23 -0.10 -6.06
N LEU A 169 -8.35 0.44 -5.57
CA LEU A 169 -9.58 -0.34 -5.39
C LEU A 169 -10.05 -0.96 -6.71
N ALA A 170 -10.04 -0.20 -7.80
CA ALA A 170 -10.50 -0.68 -9.10
C ALA A 170 -9.52 -1.63 -9.81
N TRP A 171 -8.20 -1.50 -9.56
CA TRP A 171 -7.16 -2.31 -10.22
C TRP A 171 -6.77 -3.57 -9.46
N GLN A 172 -6.77 -3.51 -8.13
CA GLN A 172 -6.15 -4.54 -7.30
C GLN A 172 -7.16 -5.39 -6.52
N PHE A 173 -8.42 -4.98 -6.52
CA PHE A 173 -9.53 -5.74 -5.98
C PHE A 173 -10.59 -5.97 -7.05
N SER A 174 -11.47 -6.94 -6.82
CA SER A 174 -12.60 -7.15 -7.71
C SER A 174 -13.57 -5.96 -7.69
N LEU A 175 -14.22 -5.72 -8.83
CA LEU A 175 -15.25 -4.69 -8.91
C LEU A 175 -16.40 -4.91 -7.91
N PRO A 176 -16.96 -6.14 -7.73
CA PRO A 176 -17.98 -6.40 -6.72
C PRO A 176 -17.54 -6.05 -5.30
N PHE A 177 -16.28 -6.27 -4.96
CA PHE A 177 -15.74 -5.86 -3.68
C PHE A 177 -15.72 -4.33 -3.54
N ALA A 178 -15.19 -3.61 -4.53
CA ALA A 178 -15.13 -2.16 -4.50
C ALA A 178 -16.54 -1.54 -4.40
N GLU A 179 -17.50 -2.06 -5.18
CA GLU A 179 -18.91 -1.71 -5.09
C GLU A 179 -19.44 -1.90 -3.67
N LYS A 180 -19.28 -3.10 -3.10
CA LYS A 180 -19.76 -3.43 -1.75
C LYS A 180 -19.17 -2.53 -0.67
N MET A 181 -17.88 -2.20 -0.76
CA MET A 181 -17.22 -1.30 0.20
C MET A 181 -17.82 0.10 0.16
N ILE A 182 -18.04 0.67 -1.04
CA ILE A 182 -18.65 1.99 -1.19
C ILE A 182 -20.12 1.98 -0.74
N GLU A 183 -20.89 0.96 -1.11
CA GLU A 183 -22.28 0.83 -0.67
C GLU A 183 -22.38 0.75 0.85
N THR A 184 -21.52 -0.04 1.49
CA THR A 184 -21.50 -0.19 2.95
C THR A 184 -21.04 1.10 3.63
N ALA A 185 -20.02 1.77 3.09
CA ALA A 185 -19.49 3.01 3.64
C ALA A 185 -20.47 4.18 3.57
N ARG A 186 -21.34 4.21 2.54
CA ARG A 186 -22.28 5.29 2.26
C ARG A 186 -23.74 4.91 2.49
N GLU A 187 -23.99 3.74 3.07
CA GLU A 187 -25.34 3.18 3.30
C GLU A 187 -26.22 3.18 2.03
N LEU A 188 -25.59 2.95 0.88
CA LEU A 188 -26.32 2.85 -0.38
C LEU A 188 -27.02 1.49 -0.46
N PRO A 189 -28.19 1.42 -1.09
CA PRO A 189 -28.83 0.14 -1.38
C PRO A 189 -27.91 -0.77 -2.23
N ALA A 190 -27.99 -2.07 -1.99
CA ALA A 190 -27.19 -3.05 -2.72
C ALA A 190 -27.43 -2.96 -4.24
N GLY A 191 -26.36 -2.95 -5.02
CA GLY A 191 -26.40 -2.86 -6.49
C GLY A 191 -26.54 -1.43 -7.03
N THR A 192 -26.60 -0.42 -6.16
CA THR A 192 -26.63 0.99 -6.59
C THR A 192 -25.37 1.35 -7.38
N VAL A 193 -24.19 0.93 -6.91
CA VAL A 193 -22.94 1.26 -7.59
C VAL A 193 -22.86 0.55 -8.94
N ALA A 194 -23.27 -0.72 -8.98
CA ALA A 194 -23.33 -1.51 -10.22
C ALA A 194 -24.27 -0.87 -11.27
N GLU A 195 -25.45 -0.41 -10.85
CA GLU A 195 -26.40 0.28 -11.74
C GLU A 195 -25.87 1.65 -12.20
N VAL A 196 -25.22 2.44 -11.34
CA VAL A 196 -24.57 3.70 -11.74
C VAL A 196 -23.49 3.43 -12.79
N LEU A 197 -22.63 2.42 -12.57
CA LEU A 197 -21.59 2.03 -13.53
C LEU A 197 -22.20 1.50 -14.84
N LYS A 198 -23.32 0.79 -14.80
CA LYS A 198 -24.05 0.33 -15.97
C LYS A 198 -24.69 1.48 -16.76
N ILE A 199 -25.34 2.43 -16.08
CA ILE A 199 -25.90 3.63 -16.71
C ILE A 199 -24.79 4.45 -17.37
N TRP A 200 -23.65 4.60 -16.69
CA TRP A 200 -22.52 5.35 -17.23
C TRP A 200 -21.81 4.67 -18.41
N ARG A 201 -21.77 3.33 -18.43
CA ARG A 201 -21.36 2.55 -19.63
C ARG A 201 -22.29 2.78 -20.82
N GLY A 202 -23.53 3.17 -20.57
CA GLY A 202 -24.58 3.24 -21.58
C GLY A 202 -24.84 1.87 -22.21
N GLN A 203 -25.07 1.83 -23.52
CA GLN A 203 -25.26 0.59 -24.29
C GLN A 203 -23.96 -0.12 -24.66
N SER A 204 -22.80 0.35 -24.19
CA SER A 204 -21.53 -0.32 -24.48
C SER A 204 -21.45 -1.64 -23.72
N ALA A 205 -21.39 -2.76 -24.44
CA ALA A 205 -21.11 -4.09 -23.87
C ALA A 205 -19.67 -4.26 -23.36
N ARG A 206 -18.84 -3.21 -23.43
CA ARG A 206 -17.45 -3.24 -22.97
C ARG A 206 -17.36 -2.90 -21.48
N GLU A 207 -16.50 -3.62 -20.76
CA GLU A 207 -16.15 -3.30 -19.38
C GLU A 207 -15.48 -1.91 -19.31
N LEU A 208 -15.76 -1.18 -18.23
CA LEU A 208 -15.13 0.12 -18.00
C LEU A 208 -13.64 -0.08 -17.71
N PRO A 209 -12.75 0.71 -18.33
CA PRO A 209 -11.38 0.81 -17.89
C PRO A 209 -11.34 1.09 -16.38
N PRO A 210 -10.45 0.49 -15.59
CA PRO A 210 -10.57 0.65 -14.14
C PRO A 210 -10.27 2.08 -13.65
N ALA A 211 -9.54 2.88 -14.42
CA ALA A 211 -9.38 4.32 -14.16
C ALA A 211 -10.72 5.09 -14.22
N GLN A 212 -11.61 4.67 -15.11
CA GLN A 212 -12.95 5.19 -15.26
C GLN A 212 -13.85 4.73 -14.09
N SER A 213 -13.80 3.44 -13.72
CA SER A 213 -14.48 2.92 -12.53
C SER A 213 -14.03 3.64 -11.26
N ALA A 214 -12.74 3.89 -11.09
CA ALA A 214 -12.18 4.64 -9.95
C ALA A 214 -12.77 6.05 -9.83
N ALA A 215 -12.99 6.74 -10.95
CA ALA A 215 -13.56 8.08 -10.96
C ALA A 215 -15.03 8.08 -10.48
N VAL A 216 -15.82 7.10 -10.93
CA VAL A 216 -17.21 6.90 -10.48
C VAL A 216 -17.26 6.51 -9.00
N LEU A 217 -16.42 5.56 -8.56
CA LEU A 217 -16.33 5.17 -7.15
C LEU A 217 -15.96 6.35 -6.25
N LYS A 218 -15.02 7.21 -6.68
CA LYS A 218 -14.66 8.44 -5.97
C LYS A 218 -15.84 9.40 -5.87
N ALA A 219 -16.57 9.61 -6.96
CA ALA A 219 -17.75 10.46 -6.97
C ALA A 219 -18.81 9.94 -5.99
N LEU A 220 -19.07 8.63 -5.97
CA LEU A 220 -20.03 7.99 -5.07
C LEU A 220 -19.58 8.03 -3.60
N ALA A 221 -18.29 7.86 -3.34
CA ALA A 221 -17.74 7.97 -1.98
C ALA A 221 -17.89 9.38 -1.39
N ARG A 222 -17.85 10.41 -2.25
CA ARG A 222 -18.04 11.82 -1.86
C ARG A 222 -19.50 12.24 -1.81
N ALA A 223 -20.36 11.60 -2.62
CA ALA A 223 -21.78 11.82 -2.53
C ALA A 223 -22.23 11.54 -1.09
N GLY A 224 -23.07 12.42 -0.52
CA GLY A 224 -23.76 12.17 0.74
C GLY A 224 -24.50 10.82 0.73
N THR A 225 -25.18 10.48 1.82
CA THR A 225 -26.29 9.48 1.82
C THR A 225 -27.50 9.99 0.98
N ALA A 226 -27.22 10.81 -0.03
CA ALA A 226 -28.16 11.67 -0.70
C ALA A 226 -29.29 10.82 -1.24
N THR A 227 -30.49 11.25 -0.89
CA THR A 227 -31.81 10.84 -1.39
C THR A 227 -31.91 10.73 -2.93
N ALA A 228 -30.88 11.15 -3.67
CA ALA A 228 -30.71 11.00 -5.11
C ALA A 228 -30.63 9.53 -5.58
N PHE A 229 -30.16 8.60 -4.74
CA PHE A 229 -30.00 7.18 -5.13
C PHE A 229 -31.10 6.27 -4.57
N ARG A 230 -32.37 6.72 -4.57
CA ARG A 230 -33.51 5.84 -4.30
C ARG A 230 -33.62 4.79 -5.41
N LEU A 231 -33.93 3.55 -5.05
CA LEU A 231 -34.23 2.47 -5.99
C LEU A 231 -35.68 2.60 -6.53
N PRO A 232 -35.91 2.41 -7.84
CA PRO A 232 -34.90 2.25 -8.88
C PRO A 232 -34.22 3.58 -9.22
N PRO A 233 -32.90 3.58 -9.47
CA PRO A 233 -32.18 4.78 -9.89
C PRO A 233 -32.69 5.33 -11.22
N ASP A 234 -33.00 6.62 -11.26
CA ASP A 234 -33.38 7.32 -12.51
C ASP A 234 -32.12 7.57 -13.38
N PRO A 235 -32.02 6.98 -14.58
CA PRO A 235 -30.86 7.14 -15.45
C PRO A 235 -30.56 8.59 -15.86
N VAL A 236 -31.59 9.43 -15.98
CA VAL A 236 -31.43 10.84 -16.33
C VAL A 236 -30.77 11.59 -15.18
N ARG A 237 -31.24 11.34 -13.95
CA ARG A 237 -30.67 11.94 -12.74
C ARG A 237 -29.24 11.50 -12.49
N ILE A 238 -28.93 10.22 -12.68
CA ILE A 238 -27.55 9.71 -12.52
C ILE A 238 -26.63 10.32 -13.56
N THR A 239 -27.06 10.40 -14.81
CA THR A 239 -26.24 10.99 -15.88
C THR A 239 -25.98 12.47 -15.62
N ALA A 240 -27.00 13.22 -15.19
CA ALA A 240 -26.86 14.61 -14.78
C ALA A 240 -25.91 14.77 -13.60
N TRP A 241 -26.07 13.95 -12.55
CA TRP A 241 -25.20 13.95 -11.38
C TRP A 241 -23.74 13.62 -11.75
N LEU A 242 -23.49 12.60 -12.58
CA LEU A 242 -22.13 12.28 -13.05
C LEU A 242 -21.51 13.43 -13.84
N ALA A 243 -22.28 14.10 -14.68
CA ALA A 243 -21.83 15.29 -15.41
C ALA A 243 -21.45 16.44 -14.46
N GLU A 244 -22.21 16.67 -13.39
CA GLU A 244 -21.87 17.64 -12.33
C GLU A 244 -20.55 17.30 -11.62
N GLN A 245 -20.22 16.00 -11.52
CA GLN A 245 -18.93 15.54 -10.98
C GLN A 245 -17.79 15.62 -12.01
N GLY A 246 -18.03 16.20 -13.19
CA GLY A 246 -17.05 16.29 -14.28
C GLY A 246 -16.84 14.97 -15.04
N LEU A 247 -17.71 13.98 -14.83
CA LEU A 247 -17.64 12.67 -15.49
C LEU A 247 -18.56 12.68 -16.71
N SER A 248 -17.98 12.97 -17.88
CA SER A 248 -18.67 12.77 -19.15
C SER A 248 -18.68 11.29 -19.52
N ALA A 249 -19.82 10.77 -20.00
CA ALA A 249 -19.88 9.43 -20.57
C ALA A 249 -18.82 9.29 -21.68
N PRO A 250 -18.14 8.14 -21.80
CA PRO A 250 -17.16 7.94 -22.85
C PRO A 250 -17.85 8.19 -24.19
N ALA A 251 -17.45 9.26 -24.88
CA ALA A 251 -18.01 9.59 -26.17
C ALA A 251 -17.88 8.35 -27.06
N HIS A 252 -19.01 7.80 -27.51
CA HIS A 252 -19.01 6.80 -28.56
C HIS A 252 -18.32 7.46 -29.75
N ARG A 253 -17.01 7.22 -29.91
CA ARG A 253 -16.36 7.42 -31.20
C ARG A 253 -17.12 6.50 -32.14
N LYS A 254 -18.12 7.05 -32.83
CA LYS A 254 -18.70 6.42 -34.01
C LYS A 254 -17.49 6.06 -34.85
N ALA A 255 -17.25 4.77 -35.04
CA ALA A 255 -16.27 4.31 -36.00
C ALA A 255 -16.69 4.94 -37.33
N THR A 256 -15.99 5.98 -37.77
CA THR A 256 -16.07 6.44 -39.15
C THR A 256 -15.72 5.23 -39.99
N PRO A 257 -16.60 4.76 -40.89
CA PRO A 257 -16.26 3.67 -41.79
C PRO A 257 -15.09 4.17 -42.64
N SER A 258 -13.92 3.58 -42.43
CA SER A 258 -12.79 3.70 -43.34
C SER A 258 -13.26 3.25 -44.72
N ALA A 259 -13.30 4.19 -45.66
CA ALA A 259 -13.62 3.97 -47.05
C ALA A 259 -12.66 2.92 -47.66
N PRO A 260 -13.11 2.10 -48.62
CA PRO A 260 -12.30 1.04 -49.18
C PRO A 260 -11.16 1.63 -50.01
N GLU A 261 -9.97 1.14 -49.73
CA GLU A 261 -8.72 1.38 -50.46
C GLU A 261 -8.85 0.73 -51.85
N ALA A 262 -9.26 1.52 -52.85
CA ALA A 262 -9.23 1.14 -54.25
C ALA A 262 -7.94 1.65 -54.89
N ALA A 263 -7.09 0.69 -55.24
CA ALA A 263 -5.92 0.87 -56.09
C ALA A 263 -6.30 1.40 -57.47
N ALA A 264 -5.61 2.45 -57.95
CA ALA A 264 -5.25 2.62 -59.37
C ALA A 264 -4.36 3.85 -59.58
N GLY A 265 -3.21 3.63 -60.25
CA GLY A 265 -2.71 4.54 -61.28
C GLY A 265 -1.87 5.74 -60.85
N ARG A 266 -0.54 5.55 -60.82
CA ARG A 266 0.39 6.61 -61.24
C ARG A 266 0.15 6.94 -62.72
N PRO A 267 0.36 8.19 -63.15
CA PRO A 267 1.63 8.45 -63.84
C PRO A 267 2.31 9.77 -63.46
N ALA A 268 3.58 9.81 -63.84
CA ALA A 268 4.54 10.88 -63.66
C ALA A 268 4.24 12.12 -64.52
N GLY A 269 4.70 13.29 -64.05
CA GLY A 269 4.97 14.44 -64.92
C GLY A 269 4.81 15.80 -64.26
N GLN A 270 5.94 16.53 -64.18
CA GLN A 270 6.06 18.00 -64.17
C GLN A 270 5.57 18.74 -62.92
N GLN A 271 6.15 19.84 -62.43
CA GLN A 271 7.35 20.64 -62.66
C GLN A 271 7.36 21.64 -61.49
N LEU A 272 8.54 22.05 -61.01
CA LEU A 272 8.73 23.23 -60.15
C LEU A 272 8.33 24.52 -60.91
N PRO A 273 7.87 25.58 -60.20
CA PRO A 273 8.78 26.68 -59.82
C PRO A 273 8.56 27.11 -58.34
N ALA A 274 9.60 27.37 -57.55
CA ALA A 274 10.43 28.58 -57.46
C ALA A 274 9.69 29.85 -56.94
N ALA A 275 9.97 30.14 -55.65
CA ALA A 275 10.23 31.43 -54.99
C ALA A 275 9.19 32.57 -54.96
N SER A 276 8.90 33.04 -53.73
CA SER A 276 8.89 34.46 -53.24
C SER A 276 8.37 34.43 -51.78
N GLN A 277 9.19 34.51 -50.72
CA GLN A 277 9.76 35.70 -50.06
C GLN A 277 8.82 36.92 -49.90
N GLN A 278 8.37 37.12 -48.66
CA GLN A 278 7.95 38.36 -47.96
C GLN A 278 7.68 37.89 -46.51
N ASP A 279 8.57 37.98 -45.53
CA ASP A 279 9.14 39.15 -44.85
C ASP A 279 8.17 40.34 -44.76
N ASP A 280 7.52 40.53 -43.61
CA ASP A 280 8.01 41.39 -42.53
C ASP A 280 6.89 41.61 -41.50
N GLY A 281 7.21 41.67 -40.21
CA GLY A 281 6.18 41.88 -39.18
C GLY A 281 6.54 41.52 -37.75
N ARG A 282 7.76 41.87 -37.32
CA ARG A 282 8.18 41.84 -35.91
C ARG A 282 7.24 42.68 -35.02
N LYS A 283 6.68 42.06 -33.98
CA LYS A 283 6.40 42.71 -32.68
C LYS A 283 6.72 41.75 -31.54
N GLN A 284 7.86 41.97 -30.92
CA GLN A 284 8.13 41.77 -29.49
C GLN A 284 8.58 43.14 -28.95
N PRO A 285 8.61 43.43 -27.62
CA PRO A 285 8.60 42.49 -26.50
C PRO A 285 7.72 42.91 -25.29
N GLU A 286 7.55 42.02 -24.32
CA GLU A 286 7.86 42.31 -22.90
C GLU A 286 7.95 41.00 -22.07
N PRO A 287 8.77 40.97 -21.01
CA PRO A 287 9.33 39.74 -20.47
C PRO A 287 8.48 39.18 -19.32
N ALA A 288 8.12 37.89 -19.42
CA ALA A 288 7.62 37.16 -18.28
C ALA A 288 8.79 36.85 -17.32
N VAL A 289 8.71 37.45 -16.13
CA VAL A 289 9.55 37.19 -14.97
C VAL A 289 9.60 35.69 -14.69
N VAL A 290 10.80 35.12 -14.80
CA VAL A 290 11.10 33.73 -14.41
C VAL A 290 11.33 33.73 -12.90
N PRO A 291 10.52 33.03 -12.08
CA PRO A 291 10.87 32.84 -10.69
C PRO A 291 12.07 31.90 -10.57
N SER A 292 13.07 32.38 -9.82
CA SER A 292 14.33 31.73 -9.52
C SER A 292 14.14 30.33 -8.94
N ARG A 293 14.90 29.39 -9.51
CA ARG A 293 14.97 27.95 -9.17
C ARG A 293 15.66 27.68 -7.81
N ALA A 294 15.76 28.68 -6.93
CA ALA A 294 16.52 28.62 -5.68
C ALA A 294 15.68 28.50 -4.40
N GLU A 295 14.34 28.61 -4.45
CA GLU A 295 13.51 28.64 -3.22
C GLU A 295 12.53 27.47 -3.04
N ALA A 296 12.62 26.41 -3.86
CA ALA A 296 11.77 25.22 -3.74
C ALA A 296 12.50 23.99 -3.15
N ARG A 297 13.44 24.22 -2.21
CA ARG A 297 14.11 23.16 -1.43
C ARG A 297 13.91 23.37 0.07
N SER A 298 12.67 23.27 0.51
CA SER A 298 12.36 22.79 1.86
C SER A 298 11.65 21.45 1.74
N ARG A 299 12.40 20.45 1.24
CA ARG A 299 12.02 19.05 1.42
C ARG A 299 12.38 18.72 2.86
N ARG A 300 11.35 18.57 3.70
CA ARG A 300 11.49 17.87 4.98
C ARG A 300 12.25 16.58 4.70
N MET A 301 13.42 16.45 5.31
CA MET A 301 14.13 15.17 5.31
C MET A 301 13.23 14.15 6.03
N PRO A 302 13.06 12.93 5.50
CA PRO A 302 12.46 11.85 6.28
C PRO A 302 13.30 11.68 7.54
N THR A 303 12.66 11.70 8.70
CA THR A 303 13.28 11.27 9.95
C THR A 303 13.76 9.83 9.80
N GLU A 304 14.89 9.49 10.43
CA GLU A 304 15.57 8.17 10.36
C GLU A 304 14.68 6.95 10.73
N GLU A 305 13.43 7.17 11.13
CA GLU A 305 12.44 6.16 11.48
C GLU A 305 11.71 5.54 10.27
N GLU A 306 11.72 6.17 9.10
CA GLU A 306 11.13 5.63 7.87
C GLU A 306 12.25 5.31 6.85
N GLY A 307 12.88 4.14 7.02
CA GLY A 307 13.72 3.56 5.98
C GLY A 307 12.93 3.45 4.67
N ILE A 308 13.49 3.94 3.57
CA ILE A 308 12.86 3.92 2.24
C ILE A 308 12.84 2.47 1.74
N PRO A 309 11.67 1.82 1.60
CA PRO A 309 11.60 0.51 0.96
C PRO A 309 11.81 0.69 -0.54
N VAL A 310 12.84 0.05 -1.10
CA VAL A 310 13.07 0.00 -2.55
C VAL A 310 12.50 -1.32 -3.07
N GLU A 311 11.29 -1.27 -3.64
CA GLU A 311 10.56 -2.47 -4.10
C GLU A 311 11.09 -3.06 -5.42
N ASN A 312 12.17 -2.53 -5.98
CA ASN A 312 12.85 -3.06 -7.18
C ASN A 312 14.35 -2.70 -7.15
N ALA A 313 15.07 -3.15 -6.12
CA ALA A 313 16.52 -3.05 -6.12
C ALA A 313 17.10 -4.04 -7.15
N GLY A 314 17.09 -3.65 -8.43
CA GLY A 314 17.88 -4.32 -9.44
C GLY A 314 19.34 -4.20 -9.06
N LEU A 315 20.04 -5.32 -8.95
CA LEU A 315 21.49 -5.34 -8.76
C LEU A 315 22.13 -4.79 -10.04
N ALA A 316 22.61 -3.55 -10.01
CA ALA A 316 23.42 -3.00 -11.09
C ALA A 316 24.86 -3.52 -10.94
N LEU A 317 25.15 -4.68 -11.52
CA LEU A 317 26.51 -5.20 -11.62
C LEU A 317 27.25 -4.40 -12.68
N LEU A 318 28.28 -3.64 -12.26
CA LEU A 318 29.18 -2.99 -13.21
C LEU A 318 30.03 -4.09 -13.89
N ALA A 319 30.32 -3.90 -15.18
CA ALA A 319 31.03 -4.85 -16.03
C ALA A 319 32.25 -5.56 -15.38
N PRO A 320 33.13 -4.90 -14.60
CA PRO A 320 34.29 -5.58 -14.03
C PRO A 320 33.97 -6.59 -12.89
N TYR A 321 32.76 -6.57 -12.33
CA TYR A 321 32.36 -7.48 -11.24
C TYR A 321 31.50 -8.66 -11.71
N LEU A 322 31.10 -8.70 -12.99
CA LEU A 322 30.33 -9.81 -13.54
C LEU A 322 31.06 -11.15 -13.46
N PRO A 323 32.37 -11.26 -13.78
CA PRO A 323 33.06 -12.56 -13.75
C PRO A 323 33.05 -13.19 -12.35
N ALA A 324 33.48 -12.43 -11.32
CA ALA A 324 33.51 -12.92 -9.94
C ALA A 324 32.12 -13.31 -9.41
N PHE A 325 31.07 -12.60 -9.82
CA PHE A 325 29.70 -12.92 -9.44
C PHE A 325 29.21 -14.25 -10.07
N PHE A 326 29.50 -14.49 -11.35
CA PHE A 326 29.10 -15.74 -12.00
C PHE A 326 29.95 -16.94 -11.54
N ASP A 327 31.22 -16.72 -11.23
CA ASP A 327 32.11 -17.74 -10.68
C ASP A 327 31.63 -18.20 -9.29
N GLU A 328 31.29 -17.25 -8.40
CA GLU A 328 30.80 -17.57 -7.05
C GLU A 328 29.45 -18.31 -7.06
N LEU A 329 28.64 -18.08 -8.09
CA LEU A 329 27.35 -18.74 -8.28
C LEU A 329 27.42 -20.03 -9.12
N ASN A 330 28.61 -20.44 -9.58
CA ASN A 330 28.79 -21.56 -10.52
C ASN A 330 27.92 -21.45 -11.79
N LEU A 331 27.71 -20.21 -12.27
CA LEU A 331 26.93 -19.90 -13.47
C LEU A 331 27.80 -19.58 -14.68
N SER A 332 29.13 -19.66 -14.55
CA SER A 332 30.05 -19.55 -15.66
C SER A 332 29.88 -20.73 -16.62
N PHE A 333 29.43 -20.46 -17.85
CA PHE A 333 29.35 -21.47 -18.91
C PHE A 333 30.79 -21.94 -19.24
N GLN A 334 31.13 -23.18 -18.87
CA GLN A 334 32.25 -23.88 -19.49
C GLN A 334 31.82 -24.27 -20.91
N GLU A 335 32.46 -23.71 -21.92
CA GLU A 335 32.36 -24.23 -23.29
C GLU A 335 32.84 -25.68 -23.29
N ALA A 336 31.93 -26.61 -23.60
CA ALA A 336 32.28 -27.98 -23.88
C ALA A 336 33.22 -28.00 -25.10
N GLY A 337 34.48 -28.37 -24.86
CA GLY A 337 35.46 -28.58 -25.93
C GLY A 337 34.97 -29.64 -26.93
N PRO A 338 35.47 -29.61 -28.18
CA PRO A 338 35.04 -30.53 -29.22
C PRO A 338 35.36 -31.97 -28.81
N ALA A 339 34.34 -32.84 -28.87
CA ALA A 339 34.52 -34.27 -28.73
C ALA A 339 35.23 -34.81 -29.98
N ASP A 340 36.38 -35.46 -29.77
CA ASP A 340 37.06 -36.32 -30.75
C ASP A 340 36.22 -37.54 -31.12
#